data_AF-A0A925TSA1-F1
#
_entry.id   AF-A0A925TSA1-F1
#
_cell.length_a   1.000
_cell.length_b   1.000
_cell.length_c   1.000
_cell.angle_alpha   90.00
_cell.angle_beta   90.00
_cell.angle_gamma   90.00
#
_symmetry.space_group_name_H-M   'P 1'
#
loop_
_entity.id
_entity.type
_entity.pdbx_description
1 polymer ?
#
loop_
_entity_poly.entity_id
_entity_poly.type
_entity_poly.pdbx_seq_one_letter_code
_entity_poly.pdbx_strand_id
1 'polypeptide(L)'
;MNISEEQTAELNKVSGQLSGQAGHAKPPAESLPAKIAEQFREASQDVMDIVNARIALIKMDLIDIMSRAVVVIIFAALLLVGALFVFIFLAMLIGQALGNSMYGFLIMGTALITVSLLVFRFQLDVSNNFIHGLIDDLIYKDFPEKNN
;
A
#
# COMPACT_ATOMS: atom_id res chain seq x y z
N MET A 1 55.97 -12.35 -75.44
CA MET A 1 54.55 -12.03 -75.71
C MET A 1 53.76 -12.45 -74.49
N ASN A 2 53.53 -11.51 -73.57
CA ASN A 2 52.67 -11.68 -72.39
C ASN A 2 52.18 -10.28 -72.02
N ILE A 3 51.25 -9.77 -72.83
CA ILE A 3 50.52 -8.53 -72.58
C ILE A 3 49.06 -8.95 -72.53
N SER A 4 48.64 -9.60 -71.45
CA SER A 4 47.24 -10.01 -71.30
C SER A 4 46.75 -10.15 -69.86
N GLU A 5 47.62 -10.03 -68.85
CA GLU A 5 47.21 -10.12 -67.43
C GLU A 5 47.30 -8.80 -66.66
N GLU A 6 48.05 -7.79 -67.14
CA GLU A 6 48.14 -6.49 -66.44
C GLU A 6 47.02 -5.51 -66.84
N GLN A 7 46.48 -5.61 -68.06
CA GLN A 7 45.37 -4.76 -68.50
C GLN A 7 43.99 -5.22 -68.01
N THR A 8 43.85 -6.49 -67.61
CA THR A 8 42.63 -7.03 -67.01
C THR A 8 42.50 -6.66 -65.53
N ALA A 9 43.60 -6.32 -64.85
CA ALA A 9 43.57 -5.82 -63.48
C ALA A 9 43.14 -4.34 -63.37
N GLU A 10 43.54 -3.48 -64.33
CA GLU A 10 43.15 -2.06 -64.35
C GLU A 10 41.69 -1.86 -64.79
N LEU A 11 41.19 -2.65 -65.74
CA LEU A 11 39.79 -2.57 -66.19
C LEU A 11 38.78 -3.00 -65.11
N ASN A 12 39.18 -3.87 -64.18
CA ASN A 12 38.34 -4.27 -63.06
C ASN A 12 38.35 -3.25 -61.91
N LYS A 13 39.42 -2.45 -61.81
CA LYS A 13 39.52 -1.37 -60.82
C LYS A 13 38.74 -0.13 -61.23
N VAL A 14 38.67 0.16 -62.53
CA VAL A 14 37.94 1.31 -63.08
C VAL A 14 36.43 1.04 -63.20
N SER A 15 35.99 -0.18 -63.50
CA SER A 15 34.56 -0.54 -63.46
C SER A 15 33.98 -0.58 -62.04
N GLY A 16 34.82 -0.83 -61.02
CA GLY A 16 34.41 -0.77 -59.61
C GLY A 16 34.26 0.64 -59.04
N GLN A 17 34.74 1.68 -59.74
CA GLN A 17 34.73 3.06 -59.24
C GLN A 17 33.73 3.99 -59.95
N LEU A 18 33.15 3.57 -61.09
CA LEU A 18 32.17 4.38 -61.85
C LEU A 18 30.73 3.85 -61.77
N SER A 19 30.50 2.70 -61.13
CA SER A 19 29.14 2.24 -60.83
C SER A 19 28.70 2.71 -59.45
N GLY A 20 28.14 3.92 -59.42
CA GLY A 20 27.04 4.18 -58.48
C GLY A 20 27.33 5.11 -57.30
N GLN A 21 28.12 6.14 -57.52
CA GLN A 21 27.88 7.44 -56.91
C GLN A 21 26.52 8.00 -57.42
N ALA A 22 25.41 7.46 -56.93
CA ALA A 22 24.06 7.98 -57.18
C ALA A 22 23.10 7.43 -56.11
N GLY A 23 23.30 7.88 -54.89
CA GLY A 23 22.41 7.59 -53.78
C GLY A 23 22.77 8.54 -52.66
N HIS A 24 22.08 9.68 -52.65
CA HIS A 24 22.13 10.72 -51.65
C HIS A 24 22.77 10.29 -50.33
N ALA A 25 23.74 11.08 -49.86
CA ALA A 25 23.92 11.31 -48.45
C ALA A 25 22.55 11.70 -47.87
N LYS A 26 21.77 10.68 -47.48
CA LYS A 26 20.59 10.84 -46.67
C LYS A 26 21.20 11.15 -45.30
N PRO A 27 21.01 12.34 -44.73
CA PRO A 27 21.27 12.50 -43.30
C PRO A 27 20.59 11.31 -42.61
N PRO A 28 21.16 10.72 -41.55
CA PRO A 28 20.44 9.71 -40.80
C PRO A 28 19.13 10.38 -40.44
N ALA A 29 18.05 9.93 -41.09
CA ALA A 29 16.72 10.28 -40.69
C ALA A 29 16.58 9.52 -39.38
N GLU A 30 17.10 10.12 -38.30
CA GLU A 30 16.55 10.02 -36.97
C GLU A 30 15.07 10.23 -37.19
N SER A 31 14.38 9.14 -37.43
CA SER A 31 12.95 9.17 -37.57
C SER A 31 12.51 9.64 -36.20
N LEU A 32 11.93 10.84 -36.16
CA LEU A 32 11.23 11.40 -35.02
C LEU A 32 10.52 10.33 -34.15
N PRO A 33 9.88 9.27 -34.73
CA PRO A 33 9.35 8.15 -33.92
C PRO A 33 10.36 7.38 -33.06
N ALA A 34 11.62 7.21 -33.46
CA ALA A 34 12.65 6.53 -32.68
C ALA A 34 13.08 7.35 -31.45
N LYS A 35 13.27 8.68 -31.61
CA LYS A 35 13.52 9.60 -30.49
C LYS A 35 12.35 9.67 -29.52
N ILE A 36 11.12 9.68 -30.05
CA ILE A 36 9.89 9.66 -29.23
C ILE A 36 9.76 8.33 -28.48
N ALA A 37 10.07 7.20 -29.13
CA ALA A 37 10.05 5.88 -28.48
C ALA A 37 11.11 5.77 -27.38
N GLU A 38 12.29 6.34 -27.58
CA GLU A 38 13.38 6.36 -26.59
C GLU A 38 13.03 7.25 -25.39
N GLN A 39 12.50 8.46 -25.63
CA GLN A 39 12.00 9.35 -24.56
C GLN A 39 10.82 8.73 -23.79
N PHE A 40 9.91 8.04 -24.47
CA PHE A 40 8.81 7.35 -23.82
C PHE A 40 9.30 6.17 -22.97
N ARG A 41 10.38 5.52 -23.39
CA ARG A 41 11.00 4.42 -22.64
C ARG A 41 11.72 4.92 -21.40
N GLU A 42 12.49 6.01 -21.51
CA GLU A 42 13.13 6.68 -20.36
C GLU A 42 12.07 7.22 -19.39
N ALA A 43 11.04 7.90 -19.87
CA ALA A 43 9.95 8.39 -19.03
C ALA A 43 9.17 7.26 -18.34
N SER A 44 8.95 6.13 -19.04
CA SER A 44 8.34 4.95 -18.42
C SER A 44 9.23 4.33 -17.34
N GLN A 45 10.54 4.37 -17.54
CA GLN A 45 11.52 3.83 -16.61
C GLN A 45 11.62 4.71 -15.34
N ASP A 46 11.64 6.04 -15.50
CA ASP A 46 11.58 6.99 -14.39
C ASP A 46 10.28 6.86 -13.58
N VAL A 47 9.14 6.69 -14.25
CA VAL A 47 7.86 6.43 -13.57
C VAL A 47 7.90 5.13 -12.79
N MET A 48 8.47 4.06 -13.36
CA MET A 48 8.60 2.78 -12.66
C MET A 48 9.53 2.88 -11.45
N ASP A 49 10.59 3.68 -11.52
CA ASP A 49 11.49 3.91 -10.39
C ASP A 49 10.80 4.70 -9.27
N ILE A 50 10.00 5.72 -9.62
CA ILE A 50 9.16 6.46 -8.67
C ILE A 50 8.12 5.54 -8.01
N VAL A 51 7.49 4.65 -8.79
CA VAL A 51 6.52 3.67 -8.29
C VAL A 51 7.19 2.66 -7.36
N ASN A 52 8.37 2.14 -7.73
CA ASN A 52 9.13 1.22 -6.90
C ASN A 52 9.55 1.86 -5.57
N ALA A 53 9.99 3.12 -5.60
CA ALA A 53 10.30 3.88 -4.38
C ALA A 53 9.06 4.06 -3.49
N ARG A 54 7.90 4.38 -4.06
CA ARG A 54 6.63 4.49 -3.31
C ARG A 54 6.19 3.16 -2.71
N ILE A 55 6.32 2.06 -3.45
CA ILE A 55 6.00 0.72 -2.94
C ILE A 55 6.93 0.34 -1.78
N ALA A 56 8.22 0.68 -1.87
CA ALA A 56 9.16 0.43 -0.79
C ALA A 56 8.79 1.20 0.49
N LEU A 57 8.39 2.47 0.36
CA LEU A 57 7.89 3.28 1.49
C LEU A 57 6.62 2.68 2.11
N ILE A 58 5.64 2.30 1.29
CA ILE A 58 4.39 1.68 1.77
C ILE A 58 4.68 0.38 2.51
N LYS A 59 5.60 -0.46 2.02
CA LYS A 59 5.98 -1.72 2.69
C LYS A 59 6.57 -1.46 4.08
N MET A 60 7.40 -0.44 4.22
CA MET A 60 8.01 -0.08 5.49
C MET A 60 6.95 0.37 6.52
N ASP A 61 6.04 1.26 6.11
CA ASP A 61 4.93 1.70 6.96
C ASP A 61 4.00 0.53 7.35
N LEU A 62 3.75 -0.39 6.43
CA LEU A 62 2.91 -1.56 6.68
C LEU A 62 3.53 -2.49 7.74
N ILE A 63 4.85 -2.66 7.73
CA ILE A 63 5.58 -3.46 8.73
C ILE A 63 5.49 -2.79 10.10
N ASP A 64 5.65 -1.46 10.18
CA ASP A 64 5.56 -0.73 11.44
C ASP A 64 4.15 -0.77 12.04
N ILE A 65 3.11 -0.62 11.20
CA ILE A 65 1.71 -0.75 11.64
C ILE A 65 1.42 -2.17 12.14
N MET A 66 1.85 -3.19 11.39
CA MET A 66 1.64 -4.60 11.75
C MET A 66 2.37 -4.95 13.04
N SER A 67 3.62 -4.50 13.19
CA SER A 67 4.43 -4.69 14.40
C SER A 67 3.73 -4.09 15.62
N ARG A 68 3.25 -2.84 15.50
CA ARG A 68 2.51 -2.17 16.57
C ARG A 68 1.20 -2.90 16.88
N ALA A 69 0.45 -3.33 15.86
CA ALA A 69 -0.81 -4.05 16.04
C ALA A 69 -0.60 -5.36 16.82
N VAL A 70 0.44 -6.13 16.51
CA VAL A 70 0.75 -7.38 17.22
C VAL A 70 1.01 -7.13 18.71
N VAL A 71 1.81 -6.12 19.05
CA VAL A 71 2.08 -5.77 20.46
C VAL A 71 0.80 -5.36 21.17
N VAL A 72 -0.05 -4.54 20.54
CA VAL A 72 -1.34 -4.12 21.11
C VAL A 72 -2.25 -5.33 21.34
N ILE A 73 -2.33 -6.27 20.40
CA ILE A 73 -3.16 -7.47 20.53
C ILE A 73 -2.67 -8.35 21.68
N ILE A 74 -1.36 -8.60 21.77
CA ILE A 74 -0.79 -9.40 22.85
C ILE A 74 -1.05 -8.73 24.20
N PHE A 75 -0.83 -7.41 24.30
CA PHE A 75 -1.06 -6.66 25.52
C PHE A 75 -2.55 -6.67 25.91
N ALA A 76 -3.45 -6.48 24.94
CA ALA A 76 -4.89 -6.54 25.16
C ALA A 76 -5.33 -7.93 25.64
N ALA A 77 -4.79 -9.01 25.06
CA ALA A 77 -5.06 -10.37 25.50
C ALA A 77 -4.56 -10.60 26.94
N LEU A 78 -3.35 -10.14 27.26
CA LEU A 78 -2.77 -10.26 28.60
C LEU A 78 -3.59 -9.50 29.64
N LEU A 79 -4.03 -8.29 29.29
CA LEU A 79 -4.88 -7.44 30.13
C LEU A 79 -6.24 -8.10 30.35
N LEU A 80 -6.84 -8.69 29.31
CA LEU A 80 -8.12 -9.40 29.42
C LEU A 80 -8.01 -10.59 30.36
N VAL A 81 -6.94 -11.39 30.26
CA VAL A 81 -6.67 -12.49 31.21
C VAL A 81 -6.50 -11.96 32.63
N GLY A 82 -5.70 -10.90 32.81
CA GLY A 82 -5.51 -10.26 34.12
C GLY A 82 -6.81 -9.75 34.74
N ALA A 83 -7.66 -9.11 33.94
CA ALA A 83 -8.97 -8.62 34.36
C ALA A 83 -9.87 -9.77 34.82
N LEU A 84 -9.91 -10.89 34.09
CA LEU A 84 -10.65 -12.09 34.50
C LEU A 84 -10.21 -12.60 35.87
N PHE A 85 -8.89 -12.67 36.12
CA PHE A 85 -8.37 -13.07 37.43
C PHE A 85 -8.80 -12.12 38.55
N VAL A 86 -8.76 -10.81 38.30
CA VAL A 86 -9.24 -9.80 39.26
C VAL A 86 -10.73 -10.00 39.55
N PHE A 87 -11.56 -10.26 38.55
CA PHE A 87 -12.99 -10.54 38.76
C PHE A 87 -13.22 -11.80 39.60
N ILE A 88 -12.51 -12.89 39.32
CA ILE A 88 -12.59 -14.13 40.10
C ILE A 88 -12.17 -13.87 41.55
N PHE A 89 -11.08 -13.13 41.76
CA PHE A 89 -10.61 -12.76 43.08
C PHE A 89 -11.64 -11.93 43.85
N LEU A 90 -12.23 -10.91 43.23
CA LEU A 90 -13.30 -10.11 43.85
C LEU A 90 -14.53 -10.96 44.19
N ALA A 91 -14.94 -11.85 43.29
CA ALA A 91 -16.06 -12.77 43.53
C ALA A 91 -15.78 -13.66 44.75
N MET A 92 -14.57 -14.22 44.86
CA MET A 92 -14.17 -15.01 46.03
C MET A 92 -14.14 -14.16 47.31
N LEU A 93 -13.61 -12.95 47.25
CA LEU A 93 -13.50 -12.05 48.40
C LEU A 93 -14.89 -11.67 48.95
N ILE A 94 -15.82 -11.31 48.06
CA ILE A 94 -17.21 -11.05 48.42
C ILE A 94 -17.87 -12.33 48.96
N GLY A 95 -17.65 -13.47 48.30
CA GLY A 95 -18.21 -14.75 48.74
C GLY A 95 -17.76 -15.17 50.13
N GLN A 96 -16.48 -14.97 50.46
CA GLN A 96 -15.94 -15.20 51.80
C GLN A 96 -16.56 -14.24 52.83
N ALA A 97 -16.75 -12.97 52.49
CA ALA A 97 -17.40 -12.00 53.38
C ALA A 97 -18.85 -12.40 53.70
N LEU A 98 -19.54 -13.07 52.78
CA LEU A 98 -20.90 -13.59 52.95
C LEU A 98 -20.94 -14.99 53.60
N GLY A 99 -19.78 -15.59 53.89
CA GLY A 99 -19.67 -16.94 54.46
C GLY A 99 -19.95 -18.09 53.47
N ASN A 100 -20.20 -17.80 52.19
CA ASN A 100 -20.37 -18.80 51.15
C ASN A 100 -19.92 -18.26 49.78
N SER A 101 -18.89 -18.89 49.22
CA SER A 101 -18.27 -18.52 47.94
C SER A 101 -19.26 -18.50 46.76
N MET A 102 -20.31 -19.32 46.80
CA MET A 102 -21.31 -19.40 45.72
C MET A 102 -22.07 -18.08 45.54
N TYR A 103 -22.39 -17.38 46.63
CA TYR A 103 -23.06 -16.07 46.55
C TYR A 103 -22.15 -14.98 45.97
N GLY A 104 -20.85 -15.06 46.23
CA GLY A 104 -19.88 -14.12 45.68
C GLY A 104 -19.84 -14.14 44.14
N PHE A 105 -19.83 -15.34 43.54
CA PHE A 105 -19.93 -15.50 42.10
C PHE A 105 -21.29 -15.06 41.55
N LEU A 106 -22.39 -15.35 42.27
CA LEU A 106 -23.73 -14.95 41.84
C LEU A 106 -23.87 -13.43 41.78
N ILE A 107 -23.40 -12.72 42.81
CA ILE A 107 -23.45 -11.26 42.89
C ILE A 107 -22.56 -10.62 41.83
N MET A 108 -21.34 -11.12 41.63
CA MET A 108 -20.47 -10.56 40.59
C MET A 108 -20.98 -10.84 39.18
N GLY A 109 -21.55 -12.02 38.95
CA GLY A 109 -22.18 -12.35 37.67
C GLY A 109 -23.35 -11.44 37.35
N THR A 110 -24.26 -11.22 38.29
CA THR A 110 -25.40 -10.32 38.08
C THR A 110 -24.95 -8.87 37.91
N ALA A 111 -23.99 -8.39 38.70
CA ALA A 111 -23.41 -7.06 38.55
C ALA A 111 -22.79 -6.85 37.15
N LEU A 112 -22.03 -7.83 36.64
CA LEU A 112 -21.45 -7.76 35.29
C LEU A 112 -22.52 -7.73 34.20
N ILE A 113 -23.58 -8.53 34.32
CA ILE A 113 -24.71 -8.50 33.37
C ILE A 113 -25.38 -7.13 33.39
N THR A 114 -25.65 -6.57 34.56
CA THR A 114 -26.26 -5.25 34.70
C THR A 114 -25.38 -4.16 34.08
N VAL A 115 -24.08 -4.16 34.35
CA VAL A 115 -23.13 -3.20 33.74
C VAL A 115 -23.07 -3.38 32.22
N SER A 116 -23.03 -4.63 31.73
CA SER A 116 -23.02 -4.93 30.29
C SER A 116 -24.26 -4.40 29.57
N LEU A 117 -25.45 -4.61 30.16
CA LEU A 117 -26.71 -4.05 29.64
C LEU A 117 -26.71 -2.52 29.63
N LEU A 118 -26.16 -1.90 30.68
CA LEU A 118 -26.05 -0.46 30.78
C LEU A 118 -25.17 0.11 29.67
N VAL A 119 -23.98 -0.47 29.48
CA VAL A 119 -23.04 -0.07 28.42
C VAL A 119 -23.66 -0.27 27.04
N PHE A 120 -24.33 -1.40 26.81
CA PHE A 120 -25.03 -1.66 25.54
C PHE A 120 -26.10 -0.59 25.26
N ARG A 121 -26.87 -0.20 26.28
CA ARG A 121 -27.88 0.85 26.17
C ARG A 121 -27.27 2.21 25.81
N PHE A 122 -26.15 2.59 26.42
CA PHE A 122 -25.43 3.84 26.13
C PHE A 122 -24.73 3.84 24.76
N GLN A 123 -24.16 2.71 24.33
CA GLN A 123 -23.52 2.62 23.02
C GLN A 123 -24.51 2.85 21.87
N LEU A 124 -25.76 2.41 21.99
CA LEU A 124 -26.79 2.68 20.98
C LEU A 124 -27.04 4.19 20.80
N ASP A 125 -27.04 4.95 21.89
CA ASP A 125 -27.24 6.40 21.83
C ASP A 125 -26.02 7.14 21.24
N VAL A 126 -24.79 6.66 21.52
CA VAL A 126 -23.54 7.23 20.98
C VAL A 126 -23.32 6.85 19.51
N SER A 127 -23.67 5.62 19.12
CA SER A 127 -23.50 5.14 17.75
C SER A 127 -24.33 5.92 16.76
N ASN A 128 -25.55 6.35 17.12
CA ASN A 128 -26.38 7.15 16.23
C ASN A 128 -25.74 8.52 15.95
N ASN A 129 -25.18 9.18 16.97
CA ASN A 129 -24.50 10.47 16.80
C ASN A 129 -23.15 10.33 16.08
N PHE A 130 -22.44 9.21 16.27
CA PHE A 130 -21.17 8.95 15.60
C PHE A 130 -21.35 8.64 14.10
N ILE A 131 -22.41 7.90 13.74
CA ILE A 131 -22.75 7.62 12.34
C ILE A 131 -23.15 8.91 11.61
N HIS A 132 -23.94 9.79 12.22
CA HIS A 132 -24.25 11.09 11.62
C HIS A 132 -23.00 11.96 11.46
N GLY A 133 -22.10 12.00 12.45
CA GLY A 133 -20.84 12.74 12.35
C GLY A 133 -19.87 12.21 11.29
N LEU A 134 -19.82 10.89 11.10
CA LEU A 134 -19.01 10.29 10.03
C LEU A 134 -19.62 10.50 8.64
N ILE A 135 -20.95 10.45 8.52
CA ILE A 135 -21.63 10.71 7.25
C ILE A 135 -21.46 12.17 6.84
N ASP A 136 -21.61 13.11 7.79
CA ASP A 136 -21.41 14.53 7.50
C ASP A 136 -19.95 14.84 7.12
N ASP A 137 -18.96 14.24 7.77
CA ASP A 137 -17.54 14.43 7.41
C ASP A 137 -17.17 13.78 6.06
N LEU A 138 -17.73 12.60 5.73
CA LEU A 138 -17.51 11.96 4.44
C LEU A 138 -18.22 12.71 3.29
N ILE A 139 -19.44 13.19 3.50
CA ILE A 139 -20.23 13.87 2.46
C ILE A 139 -19.77 15.32 2.27
N TYR A 140 -19.37 16.02 3.33
CA TYR A 140 -18.96 17.43 3.23
C TYR A 140 -17.56 17.61 2.62
N LYS A 141 -16.71 16.58 2.69
CA LYS A 141 -15.36 16.62 2.10
C LYS A 141 -15.33 16.45 0.58
N ASP A 142 -16.36 15.85 -0.02
CA ASP A 142 -16.42 15.59 -1.48
C ASP A 142 -17.08 16.70 -2.31
N PHE A 143 -17.74 17.68 -1.69
CA PHE A 143 -18.30 18.84 -2.40
C PHE A 143 -17.81 20.16 -1.78
N PRO A 144 -16.60 20.63 -2.12
CA PRO A 144 -16.27 22.03 -1.92
C PRO A 144 -17.23 22.84 -2.79
N GLU A 145 -18.21 23.44 -2.15
CA GLU A 145 -19.10 24.44 -2.73
C GLU A 145 -18.21 25.51 -3.37
N LYS A 146 -18.12 25.45 -4.70
CA LYS A 146 -17.50 26.50 -5.51
C LYS A 146 -18.44 27.69 -5.48
N ASN A 147 -18.34 28.45 -4.39
CA ASN A 147 -19.06 29.69 -4.17
C ASN A 147 -18.61 30.69 -5.25
N ASN A 148 -19.57 31.16 -6.04
CA ASN A 148 -19.41 32.07 -7.17
C ASN A 148 -20.39 33.22 -7.00
#